data_AF-A0A7V5YGV8-F1
#
_entry.id   AF-A0A7V5YGV8-F1
#
_cell.length_a   1.000
_cell.length_b   1.000
_cell.length_c   1.000
_cell.angle_alpha   90.00
_cell.angle_beta   90.00
_cell.angle_gamma   90.00
#
_symmetry.space_group_name_H-M   'P 1'
#
loop_
_entity.id
_entity.type
_entity.pdbx_description
1 polymer ?
#
loop_
_entity_poly.entity_id
_entity_poly.type
_entity_poly.pdbx_seq_one_letter_code
_entity_poly.pdbx_strand_id
1 'polypeptide(L)'
;MTKQLYLAVLIIGILCLPVIGTDGPAVLPPNTSAYSASELAALQAQMSYLQGILSDYALGSDRYFSSTEWMSQDFAAYTAGVLASTGYTTRLVSQEGWSDGEHVWVLVGIPLPTRTAWVPVEASPALGKSQQTLGSIPELVDGAGQMCFQDKYMTFAREVALPDNIPPVASIRVVPTQGNVGQEVTFMALASYDPGGEIVSYNWDLGGVKTSTRCTVRYAFAQEGTYVIVLSVTDLQGKTVTTSTSYRVREGREPASSSSGGGCGCGG
;
A
#
# COMPACT_ATOMS: atom_id res chain seq x y z
N MET A 1 -67.82 44.11 23.19
CA MET A 1 -67.84 42.81 22.49
C MET A 1 -66.55 42.69 21.69
N THR A 2 -65.58 42.05 22.30
CA THR A 2 -64.20 41.89 21.83
C THR A 2 -64.14 40.61 21.00
N LYS A 3 -63.84 40.69 19.71
CA LYS A 3 -63.52 39.51 18.88
C LYS A 3 -62.09 39.64 18.37
N GLN A 4 -61.19 38.90 19.01
CA GLN A 4 -59.87 38.60 18.50
C GLN A 4 -60.01 37.78 17.22
N LEU A 5 -59.40 38.25 16.14
CA LEU A 5 -59.20 37.47 14.92
C LEU A 5 -57.81 36.84 15.01
N TYR A 6 -57.76 35.52 15.19
CA TYR A 6 -56.52 34.75 15.11
C TYR A 6 -56.09 34.66 13.64
N LEU A 7 -54.95 35.25 13.31
CA LEU A 7 -54.29 35.11 12.02
C LEU A 7 -53.50 33.79 12.04
N ALA A 8 -53.96 32.79 11.29
CA ALA A 8 -53.22 31.55 11.10
C ALA A 8 -52.03 31.80 10.17
N VAL A 9 -50.81 31.76 10.71
CA VAL A 9 -49.57 31.77 9.93
C VAL A 9 -49.33 30.37 9.40
N LEU A 10 -49.61 30.17 8.11
CA LEU A 10 -49.27 28.94 7.38
C LEU A 10 -47.76 28.96 7.09
N ILE A 11 -46.96 28.36 7.97
CA ILE A 11 -45.53 28.15 7.71
C ILE A 11 -45.43 27.01 6.69
N ILE A 12 -45.30 27.34 5.41
CA ILE A 12 -44.89 26.40 4.37
C ILE A 12 -43.39 26.19 4.56
N GLY A 13 -43.04 25.24 5.42
CA GLY A 13 -41.68 24.71 5.52
C GLY A 13 -41.42 23.86 4.27
N ILE A 14 -40.90 24.49 3.21
CA ILE A 14 -40.23 23.76 2.14
C ILE A 14 -38.96 23.18 2.76
N LEU A 15 -39.07 21.96 3.27
CA LEU A 15 -37.93 21.10 3.57
C LEU A 15 -37.27 20.81 2.22
N CYS A 16 -36.34 21.68 1.83
CA CYS A 16 -35.36 21.35 0.82
C CYS A 16 -34.41 20.33 1.47
N LEU A 17 -34.84 19.08 1.53
CA LEU A 17 -33.92 17.97 1.74
C LEU A 17 -32.87 18.11 0.64
N PRO A 18 -31.56 18.11 0.96
CA PRO A 18 -30.57 17.94 -0.09
C PRO A 18 -30.94 16.63 -0.78
N VAL A 19 -31.25 16.71 -2.06
CA VAL A 19 -31.16 15.54 -2.93
C VAL A 19 -29.68 15.16 -2.86
N ILE A 20 -29.35 14.21 -2.01
CA ILE A 20 -28.04 13.60 -1.98
C ILE A 20 -27.94 12.91 -3.34
N GLY A 21 -27.22 13.55 -4.26
CA GLY A 21 -27.01 13.02 -5.59
C GLY A 21 -26.44 11.62 -5.47
N THR A 22 -27.16 10.63 -6.00
CA THR A 22 -26.65 9.27 -6.20
C THR A 22 -25.69 9.21 -7.38
N ASP A 23 -24.93 10.27 -7.64
CA ASP A 23 -23.96 10.39 -8.75
C ASP A 23 -22.64 9.67 -8.44
N GLY A 24 -22.59 8.93 -7.33
CA GLY A 24 -21.49 8.04 -7.02
C GLY A 24 -21.46 6.87 -8.02
N PRO A 25 -20.28 6.39 -8.43
CA PRO A 25 -20.17 5.20 -9.24
C PRO A 25 -20.86 4.00 -8.57
N ALA A 26 -21.66 3.24 -9.34
CA ALA A 26 -22.21 1.98 -8.85
C ALA A 26 -21.05 1.02 -8.56
N VAL A 27 -20.83 0.70 -7.29
CA VAL A 27 -19.99 -0.42 -6.88
C VAL A 27 -20.73 -1.68 -7.30
N LEU A 28 -20.18 -2.42 -8.26
CA LEU A 28 -20.91 -3.51 -8.89
C LEU A 28 -20.49 -4.84 -8.25
N PRO A 29 -21.44 -5.62 -7.70
CA PRO A 29 -21.11 -6.91 -7.14
C PRO A 29 -20.67 -7.87 -8.27
N PRO A 30 -19.63 -8.66 -8.03
CA PRO A 30 -18.94 -9.40 -9.08
C PRO A 30 -19.70 -10.64 -9.57
N ASN A 31 -20.74 -11.05 -8.84
CA ASN A 31 -21.61 -12.18 -9.13
C ASN A 31 -22.96 -11.76 -9.73
N THR A 32 -23.11 -10.51 -10.17
CA THR A 32 -24.38 -10.03 -10.73
C THR A 32 -24.57 -10.47 -12.19
N SER A 33 -25.81 -10.76 -12.57
CA SER A 33 -26.25 -10.89 -13.96
C SER A 33 -26.09 -9.59 -14.78
N ALA A 34 -25.58 -8.52 -14.14
CA ALA A 34 -25.37 -7.23 -14.76
C ALA A 34 -24.19 -7.22 -15.73
N TYR A 35 -23.32 -8.24 -15.74
CA TYR A 35 -22.15 -8.31 -16.62
C TYR A 35 -22.34 -9.25 -17.80
N SER A 36 -21.85 -8.84 -18.97
CA SER A 36 -21.67 -9.78 -20.09
C SER A 36 -20.50 -10.74 -19.82
N ALA A 37 -20.42 -11.84 -20.57
CA ALA A 37 -19.32 -12.79 -20.43
C ALA A 37 -17.94 -12.16 -20.71
N SER A 38 -17.86 -11.21 -21.65
CA SER A 38 -16.62 -10.49 -21.96
C SER A 38 -16.25 -9.47 -20.88
N GLU A 39 -17.23 -8.80 -20.28
CA GLU A 39 -17.01 -7.93 -19.12
C GLU A 39 -16.52 -8.71 -17.91
N LEU A 40 -17.10 -9.90 -17.64
CA LEU A 40 -16.68 -10.74 -16.54
C LEU A 40 -15.24 -11.24 -16.70
N ALA A 41 -14.87 -11.66 -17.91
CA ALA A 41 -13.50 -12.08 -18.21
C ALA A 41 -12.49 -10.92 -18.06
N ALA A 42 -12.83 -9.71 -18.52
CA ALA A 42 -12.00 -8.53 -18.35
C ALA A 42 -11.84 -8.15 -16.87
N LEU A 43 -12.94 -8.17 -16.11
CA LEU A 43 -12.96 -7.90 -14.68
C LEU A 43 -12.07 -8.90 -13.91
N GLN A 44 -12.21 -10.19 -14.19
CA GLN A 44 -11.40 -11.25 -13.57
C GLN A 44 -9.90 -11.05 -13.83
N ALA A 45 -9.51 -10.78 -15.08
CA ALA A 45 -8.11 -10.57 -15.44
C ALA A 45 -7.50 -9.34 -14.73
N GLN A 46 -8.23 -8.22 -14.71
CA GLN A 46 -7.79 -7.01 -14.01
C GLN A 46 -7.72 -7.21 -12.50
N MET A 47 -8.67 -7.95 -11.91
CA MET A 47 -8.63 -8.25 -10.49
C MET A 47 -7.44 -9.13 -10.09
N SER A 48 -7.04 -10.12 -10.90
CA SER A 48 -5.81 -10.88 -10.64
C SER A 48 -4.56 -9.99 -10.65
N TYR A 49 -4.50 -9.02 -11.56
CA TYR A 49 -3.40 -8.05 -11.60
C TYR A 49 -3.43 -7.10 -10.39
N LEU A 50 -4.59 -6.57 -10.05
CA LEU A 50 -4.81 -5.76 -8.84
C LEU A 50 -4.37 -6.52 -7.58
N GLN A 51 -4.77 -7.78 -7.43
CA GLN A 51 -4.35 -8.64 -6.32
C GLN A 51 -2.83 -8.80 -6.27
N GLY A 52 -2.17 -8.95 -7.42
CA GLY A 52 -0.71 -9.01 -7.50
C GLY A 52 -0.03 -7.75 -6.94
N ILE A 53 -0.53 -6.57 -7.31
CA ILE A 53 -0.06 -5.28 -6.76
C ILE A 53 -0.33 -5.23 -5.25
N LEU A 54 -1.56 -5.47 -4.83
CA LEU A 54 -1.97 -5.41 -3.43
C LEU A 54 -1.22 -6.43 -2.53
N SER A 55 -0.75 -7.54 -3.11
CA SER A 55 0.04 -8.57 -2.42
C SER A 55 1.52 -8.22 -2.29
N ASP A 56 2.01 -7.20 -2.98
CA ASP A 56 3.43 -6.87 -2.97
C ASP A 56 3.82 -6.24 -1.62
N TYR A 57 4.63 -6.98 -0.86
CA TYR A 57 5.15 -6.53 0.43
C TYR A 57 5.98 -5.24 0.31
N ALA A 58 6.61 -5.02 -0.86
CA ALA A 58 7.38 -3.81 -1.14
C ALA A 58 6.52 -2.54 -1.21
N LEU A 59 5.19 -2.68 -1.36
CA LEU A 59 4.23 -1.58 -1.32
C LEU A 59 3.73 -1.28 0.10
N GLY A 60 4.40 -1.75 1.16
CA GLY A 60 4.17 -1.28 2.52
C GLY A 60 3.40 -2.22 3.44
N SER A 61 3.32 -3.50 3.13
CA SER A 61 2.90 -4.49 4.13
C SER A 61 3.69 -4.34 5.44
N ASP A 62 3.05 -4.68 6.54
CA ASP A 62 3.53 -4.58 7.93
C ASP A 62 3.63 -3.17 8.53
N ARG A 63 3.17 -2.12 7.83
CA ARG A 63 3.09 -0.75 8.39
C ARG A 63 2.16 -0.69 9.60
N TYR A 64 2.66 -0.13 10.70
CA TYR A 64 1.94 -0.06 11.96
C TYR A 64 0.91 1.07 11.96
N PHE A 65 -0.35 0.74 12.27
CA PHE A 65 -1.42 1.71 12.35
C PHE A 65 -1.57 2.22 13.80
N SER A 66 -1.23 3.50 14.02
CA SER A 66 -1.37 4.17 15.32
C SER A 66 -1.87 5.60 15.13
N SER A 67 -2.54 6.16 16.14
CA SER A 67 -3.06 7.52 16.14
C SER A 67 -2.00 8.61 15.98
N THR A 68 -0.70 8.26 16.06
CA THR A 68 0.42 9.20 15.97
C THR A 68 1.24 9.07 14.69
N GLU A 69 1.14 7.97 13.94
CA GLU A 69 1.96 7.74 12.74
C GLU A 69 1.18 7.89 11.44
N TRP A 70 0.06 7.17 11.27
CA TRP A 70 -0.72 7.12 10.03
C TRP A 70 -2.21 7.02 10.36
N MET A 71 -3.05 7.88 9.76
CA MET A 71 -4.53 7.75 9.81
C MET A 71 -5.07 6.95 8.63
N SER A 72 -6.30 6.44 8.69
CA SER A 72 -6.86 5.62 7.62
C SER A 72 -6.95 6.38 6.30
N GLN A 73 -7.17 7.69 6.36
CA GLN A 73 -7.09 8.56 5.17
C GLN A 73 -5.68 8.61 4.55
N ASP A 74 -4.61 8.68 5.35
CA ASP A 74 -3.23 8.68 4.83
C ASP A 74 -2.92 7.37 4.10
N PHE A 75 -3.41 6.27 4.66
CA PHE A 75 -3.27 4.97 4.03
C PHE A 75 -4.11 4.87 2.76
N ALA A 76 -5.39 5.21 2.80
CA ALA A 76 -6.24 5.17 1.62
C ALA A 76 -5.65 6.04 0.50
N ALA A 77 -5.08 7.20 0.85
CA ALA A 77 -4.37 8.06 -0.09
C ALA A 77 -3.11 7.39 -0.65
N TYR A 78 -2.30 6.77 0.22
CA TYR A 78 -1.12 6.01 -0.18
C TYR A 78 -1.48 4.87 -1.14
N THR A 79 -2.46 4.03 -0.80
CA THR A 79 -2.96 2.95 -1.67
C THR A 79 -3.51 3.50 -2.98
N ALA A 80 -4.30 4.59 -2.93
CA ALA A 80 -4.84 5.22 -4.11
C ALA A 80 -3.74 5.76 -5.04
N GLY A 81 -2.69 6.37 -4.48
CA GLY A 81 -1.55 6.87 -5.23
C GLY A 81 -0.71 5.76 -5.85
N VAL A 82 -0.46 4.67 -5.11
CA VAL A 82 0.21 3.47 -5.62
C VAL A 82 -0.55 2.90 -6.83
N LEU A 83 -1.86 2.70 -6.69
CA LEU A 83 -2.70 2.18 -7.77
C LEU A 83 -2.82 3.16 -8.94
N ALA A 84 -2.85 4.47 -8.68
CA ALA A 84 -2.82 5.47 -9.73
C ALA A 84 -1.51 5.42 -10.53
N SER A 85 -0.37 5.20 -9.86
CA SER A 85 0.93 5.07 -10.53
C SER A 85 1.02 3.85 -11.46
N THR A 86 0.18 2.83 -11.25
CA THR A 86 0.07 1.65 -12.12
C THR A 86 -0.99 1.80 -13.22
N GLY A 87 -1.65 2.96 -13.31
CA GLY A 87 -2.61 3.31 -14.35
C GLY A 87 -4.08 3.08 -13.97
N TYR A 88 -4.38 2.65 -12.75
CA TYR A 88 -5.77 2.58 -12.29
C TYR A 88 -6.33 3.97 -11.98
N THR A 89 -7.62 4.15 -12.21
CA THR A 89 -8.33 5.31 -11.66
C THR A 89 -8.73 5.01 -10.23
N THR A 90 -8.50 5.93 -9.30
CA THR A 90 -8.84 5.74 -7.89
C THR A 90 -9.68 6.88 -7.33
N ARG A 91 -10.53 6.57 -6.35
CA ARG A 91 -11.31 7.54 -5.56
C ARG A 91 -11.33 7.12 -4.11
N LEU A 92 -11.26 8.08 -3.19
CA LEU A 92 -11.48 7.80 -1.77
C LEU A 92 -12.95 8.03 -1.45
N VAL A 93 -13.54 7.16 -0.65
CA VAL A 93 -14.96 7.26 -0.25
C VAL A 93 -15.14 6.90 1.23
N SER A 94 -16.24 7.39 1.82
CA SER A 94 -16.64 7.07 3.20
C SER A 94 -18.16 6.87 3.30
N GLN A 95 -18.60 6.17 4.35
CA GLN A 95 -20.02 6.06 4.69
C GLN A 95 -20.58 7.36 5.29
N GLU A 96 -21.91 7.52 5.26
CA GLU A 96 -22.61 8.64 5.90
C GLU A 96 -22.43 8.59 7.42
N GLY A 97 -22.23 9.75 8.05
CA GLY A 97 -22.03 9.87 9.51
C GLY A 97 -20.60 9.62 9.99
N TRP A 98 -19.72 9.09 9.15
CA TRP A 98 -18.30 8.90 9.46
C TRP A 98 -17.48 10.05 8.85
N SER A 99 -17.00 10.95 9.70
CA SER A 99 -16.15 12.10 9.34
C SER A 99 -14.82 12.11 10.09
N ASP A 100 -14.48 11.00 10.74
CA ASP A 100 -13.31 10.86 11.60
C ASP A 100 -12.00 10.65 10.81
N GLY A 101 -12.09 10.39 9.50
CA GLY A 101 -10.92 10.01 8.69
C GLY A 101 -10.40 8.61 9.00
N GLU A 102 -11.11 7.85 9.85
CA GLU A 102 -10.76 6.49 10.26
C GLU A 102 -11.43 5.42 9.37
N HIS A 103 -12.51 5.79 8.66
CA HIS A 103 -13.31 4.86 7.86
C HIS A 103 -13.37 5.31 6.39
N VAL A 104 -12.20 5.24 5.74
CA VAL A 104 -12.00 5.61 4.33
C VAL A 104 -11.47 4.40 3.56
N TRP A 105 -12.06 4.14 2.39
CA TRP A 105 -11.57 3.11 1.47
C TRP A 105 -11.35 3.67 0.07
N VAL A 106 -10.67 2.87 -0.76
CA VAL A 106 -10.33 3.24 -2.13
C VAL A 106 -11.26 2.50 -3.09
N LEU A 107 -11.96 3.21 -3.95
CA LEU A 107 -12.59 2.63 -5.13
C LEU A 107 -11.60 2.64 -6.28
N VAL A 108 -11.39 1.46 -6.88
CA VAL A 108 -10.53 1.25 -8.03
C VAL A 108 -11.39 1.08 -9.27
N GLY A 109 -11.21 1.96 -10.25
CA GLY A 109 -11.88 1.90 -11.53
C GLY A 109 -11.25 0.86 -12.43
N ILE A 110 -11.98 -0.22 -12.70
CA ILE A 110 -11.61 -1.26 -13.65
C ILE A 110 -12.27 -0.94 -15.00
N PRO A 111 -11.48 -0.67 -16.05
CA PRO A 111 -12.03 -0.39 -17.37
C PRO A 111 -12.63 -1.67 -17.95
N LEU A 112 -13.93 -1.62 -18.26
CA LEU A 112 -14.63 -2.63 -19.03
C LEU A 112 -14.90 -2.08 -20.44
N PRO A 113 -15.25 -2.94 -21.42
CA PRO A 113 -15.46 -2.51 -22.81
C PRO A 113 -16.44 -1.34 -23.00
N THR A 114 -17.44 -1.19 -22.12
CA THR A 114 -18.51 -0.18 -22.28
C THR A 114 -18.66 0.77 -21.09
N ARG A 115 -17.96 0.52 -19.98
CA ARG A 115 -18.14 1.24 -18.71
C ARG A 115 -16.95 0.99 -17.80
N THR A 116 -16.94 1.64 -16.63
CA THR A 116 -15.99 1.34 -15.55
C THR A 116 -16.71 0.62 -14.44
N ALA A 117 -16.19 -0.54 -14.02
CA ALA A 117 -16.61 -1.17 -12.78
C ALA A 117 -15.76 -0.62 -11.63
N TRP A 118 -16.40 -0.29 -10.51
CA TRP A 118 -15.69 0.23 -9.35
C TRP A 118 -15.59 -0.85 -8.29
N VAL A 119 -14.36 -1.19 -7.93
CA VAL A 119 -14.02 -2.24 -6.98
C VAL A 119 -13.52 -1.60 -5.70
N PRO A 120 -14.13 -1.87 -4.53
CA PRO A 120 -13.65 -1.33 -3.27
C PRO A 120 -12.40 -2.09 -2.81
N VAL A 121 -11.44 -1.35 -2.28
CA VAL A 121 -10.23 -1.84 -1.63
C VAL A 121 -10.16 -1.19 -0.26
N GLU A 122 -10.32 -2.00 0.79
CA GLU A 122 -10.13 -1.54 2.16
C GLU A 122 -8.65 -1.31 2.40
N ALA A 123 -8.34 -0.12 2.88
CA ALA A 123 -7.00 0.36 3.05
C ALA A 123 -6.75 0.67 4.53
N SER A 124 -7.34 -0.09 5.46
CA SER A 124 -7.22 0.22 6.89
C SER A 124 -7.15 -1.06 7.72
N PRO A 125 -6.00 -1.39 8.33
CA PRO A 125 -5.99 -2.36 9.43
C PRO A 125 -6.68 -1.75 10.67
N ALA A 126 -7.07 -2.59 11.63
CA ALA A 126 -7.58 -2.11 12.92
C ALA A 126 -6.48 -1.34 13.69
N LEU A 127 -6.88 -0.39 14.55
CA LEU A 127 -5.97 0.39 15.40
C LEU A 127 -5.02 -0.52 16.20
N GLY A 128 -3.72 -0.21 16.16
CA GLY A 128 -2.66 -0.98 16.81
C GLY A 128 -2.26 -2.26 16.07
N LYS A 129 -2.72 -2.46 14.82
CA LYS A 129 -2.33 -3.58 13.97
C LYS A 129 -1.45 -3.10 12.82
N SER A 130 -0.56 -3.98 12.40
CA SER A 130 0.17 -3.80 11.16
C SER A 130 -0.73 -4.12 9.97
N GLN A 131 -0.53 -3.38 8.90
CA GLN A 131 -1.09 -3.68 7.58
C GLN A 131 -0.70 -5.11 7.18
N GLN A 132 -1.67 -5.97 6.92
CA GLN A 132 -1.38 -7.18 6.15
C GLN A 132 -1.25 -6.81 4.67
N THR A 133 -0.60 -7.64 3.86
CA THR A 133 -0.67 -7.48 2.41
C THR A 133 -2.13 -7.29 2.01
N LEU A 134 -2.42 -6.23 1.26
CA LEU A 134 -3.78 -5.96 0.75
C LEU A 134 -4.27 -7.11 -0.18
N GLY A 135 -3.35 -7.99 -0.58
CA GLY A 135 -3.58 -9.28 -1.23
C GLY A 135 -4.36 -10.31 -0.41
N SER A 136 -4.53 -10.09 0.89
CA SER A 136 -5.34 -10.92 1.79
C SER A 136 -6.45 -10.10 2.44
N ILE A 137 -7.07 -9.17 1.74
CA ILE A 137 -8.43 -8.77 2.13
C ILE A 137 -9.26 -10.05 1.94
N PRO A 138 -9.78 -10.71 2.99
CA PRO A 138 -10.50 -11.99 2.88
C PRO A 138 -11.84 -11.89 2.10
N GLU A 139 -12.04 -10.76 1.42
CA GLU A 139 -13.28 -10.17 0.95
C GLU A 139 -13.07 -9.47 -0.41
N LEU A 140 -12.04 -9.85 -1.16
CA LEU A 140 -11.98 -9.58 -2.60
C LEU A 140 -12.28 -10.84 -3.41
N VAL A 141 -11.80 -11.99 -2.93
CA VAL A 141 -12.06 -13.32 -3.47
C VAL A 141 -12.21 -14.33 -2.33
N ASP A 142 -13.13 -15.28 -2.46
CA ASP A 142 -13.31 -16.37 -1.51
C ASP A 142 -12.23 -17.46 -1.67
N GLY A 143 -12.27 -18.46 -0.80
CA GLY A 143 -11.36 -19.62 -0.87
C GLY A 143 -11.49 -20.47 -2.15
N ALA A 144 -12.46 -20.18 -3.02
CA ALA A 144 -12.63 -20.79 -4.34
C ALA A 144 -12.17 -19.88 -5.49
N GLY A 145 -11.65 -18.69 -5.19
CA GLY A 145 -11.22 -17.71 -6.20
C GLY A 145 -12.37 -16.95 -6.86
N GLN A 146 -13.59 -17.08 -6.36
CA GLN A 146 -14.71 -16.24 -6.79
C GLN A 146 -14.66 -14.91 -6.06
N MET A 147 -14.93 -13.86 -6.80
CA MET A 147 -14.93 -12.50 -6.26
C MET A 147 -16.12 -12.34 -5.28
N CYS A 148 -15.87 -11.85 -4.07
CA CYS A 148 -16.90 -11.63 -3.05
C CYS A 148 -16.54 -10.42 -2.19
N PHE A 149 -17.39 -9.39 -2.10
CA PHE A 149 -17.15 -8.20 -1.27
C PHE A 149 -18.13 -8.15 -0.10
N GLN A 150 -17.72 -7.59 1.05
CA GLN A 150 -18.69 -7.27 2.11
C GLN A 150 -19.63 -6.15 1.68
N ASP A 151 -20.92 -6.29 2.01
CA ASP A 151 -21.97 -5.30 1.68
C ASP A 151 -21.64 -3.89 2.18
N LYS A 152 -20.92 -3.78 3.30
CA LYS A 152 -20.52 -2.49 3.88
C LYS A 152 -19.66 -1.64 2.93
N TYR A 153 -18.88 -2.25 2.02
CA TYR A 153 -18.07 -1.52 1.05
C TYR A 153 -18.82 -1.15 -0.23
N MET A 154 -19.98 -1.77 -0.45
CA MET A 154 -20.82 -1.55 -1.63
C MET A 154 -21.67 -0.28 -1.49
N THR A 155 -21.76 0.28 -0.27
CA THR A 155 -22.53 1.49 0.02
C THR A 155 -21.62 2.56 0.61
N PHE A 156 -21.50 3.70 -0.07
CA PHE A 156 -20.81 4.88 0.42
C PHE A 156 -21.69 6.10 0.20
N ALA A 157 -21.49 7.15 0.99
CA ALA A 157 -22.35 8.33 0.96
C ALA A 157 -21.68 9.55 0.32
N ARG A 158 -20.34 9.58 0.27
CA ARG A 158 -19.59 10.68 -0.32
C ARG A 158 -18.21 10.24 -0.79
N GLU A 159 -17.69 11.01 -1.74
CA GLU A 159 -16.27 11.02 -2.06
C GLU A 159 -15.50 11.87 -1.03
N VAL A 160 -14.30 11.43 -0.71
CA VAL A 160 -13.34 12.09 0.18
C VAL A 160 -12.20 12.60 -0.69
N ALA A 161 -11.80 13.86 -0.48
CA ALA A 161 -10.65 14.41 -1.19
C ALA A 161 -9.37 13.66 -0.79
N LEU A 162 -8.51 13.41 -1.77
CA LEU A 162 -7.13 13.03 -1.49
C LEU A 162 -6.46 14.13 -0.66
N PRO A 163 -5.67 13.79 0.36
CA PRO A 163 -4.85 14.77 1.05
C PRO A 163 -3.85 15.39 0.07
N ASP A 164 -3.50 16.66 0.30
CA ASP A 164 -2.57 17.40 -0.56
C ASP A 164 -1.19 16.75 -0.68
N ASN A 165 -0.75 16.03 0.37
CA ASN A 165 0.45 15.21 0.33
C ASN A 165 0.13 13.72 0.52
N ILE A 166 0.41 12.91 -0.50
CA ILE A 166 0.31 11.46 -0.46
C ILE A 166 1.68 10.91 -0.03
N PRO A 167 1.78 10.08 1.02
CA PRO A 167 3.07 9.60 1.49
C PRO A 167 3.85 8.80 0.42
N PRO A 168 5.20 8.77 0.48
CA PRO A 168 6.01 8.06 -0.51
C PRO A 168 6.00 6.54 -0.32
N VAL A 169 6.44 5.83 -1.34
CA VAL A 169 6.65 4.38 -1.36
C VAL A 169 8.15 4.11 -1.23
N ALA A 170 8.56 3.36 -0.20
CA ALA A 170 9.93 2.94 0.00
C ALA A 170 10.11 1.48 -0.40
N SER A 171 11.11 1.18 -1.21
CA SER A 171 11.42 -0.18 -1.68
C SER A 171 12.91 -0.47 -1.53
N ILE A 172 13.25 -1.63 -0.97
CA ILE A 172 14.64 -2.08 -0.81
C ILE A 172 14.92 -3.24 -1.77
N ARG A 173 16.00 -3.11 -2.54
CA ARG A 173 16.62 -4.21 -3.28
C ARG A 173 18.05 -4.42 -2.80
N VAL A 174 18.43 -5.68 -2.59
CA VAL A 174 19.76 -6.06 -2.07
C VAL A 174 20.43 -7.02 -3.04
N VAL A 175 21.71 -6.76 -3.38
CA VAL A 175 22.52 -7.62 -4.25
C VAL A 175 23.94 -7.75 -3.70
N PRO A 176 24.44 -8.98 -3.48
CA PRO A 176 23.71 -10.26 -3.52
C PRO A 176 22.64 -10.34 -2.40
N THR A 177 21.74 -11.31 -2.45
CA THR A 177 20.67 -11.47 -1.42
C THR A 177 21.16 -12.08 -0.11
N GLN A 178 22.35 -12.69 -0.12
CA GLN A 178 23.13 -13.12 1.04
C GLN A 178 24.61 -12.97 0.71
N GLY A 179 25.45 -12.83 1.73
CA GLY A 179 26.89 -12.64 1.52
C GLY A 179 27.74 -13.28 2.60
N ASN A 180 29.04 -13.26 2.39
CA ASN A 180 30.02 -13.67 3.38
C ASN A 180 30.59 -12.44 4.11
N VAL A 181 31.21 -12.67 5.27
CA VAL A 181 32.00 -11.64 5.96
C VAL A 181 32.99 -10.99 5.00
N GLY A 182 33.04 -9.65 5.00
CA GLY A 182 33.93 -8.85 4.16
C GLY A 182 33.50 -8.73 2.69
N GLN A 183 32.44 -9.41 2.26
CA GLN A 183 31.92 -9.25 0.90
C GLN A 183 31.13 -7.94 0.75
N GLU A 184 31.43 -7.17 -0.30
CA GLU A 184 30.63 -5.98 -0.63
C GLU A 184 29.22 -6.39 -1.09
N VAL A 185 28.21 -5.78 -0.47
CA VAL A 185 26.80 -5.85 -0.82
C VAL A 185 26.31 -4.45 -1.21
N THR A 186 25.43 -4.40 -2.21
CA THR A 186 24.78 -3.18 -2.67
C THR A 186 23.31 -3.15 -2.26
N PHE A 187 22.93 -2.11 -1.54
CA PHE A 187 21.56 -1.77 -1.16
C PHE A 187 21.05 -0.65 -2.07
N MET A 188 19.87 -0.83 -2.64
CA MET A 188 19.28 0.05 -3.64
C MET A 188 17.83 0.40 -3.29
N ALA A 189 17.49 1.68 -3.38
CA ALA A 189 16.15 2.23 -3.21
C ALA A 189 15.51 2.66 -4.55
N LEU A 190 16.00 2.14 -5.68
CA LEU A 190 15.66 2.62 -7.03
C LEU A 190 14.18 2.47 -7.41
N ALA A 191 13.46 1.56 -6.75
CA ALA A 191 12.02 1.38 -6.95
C ALA A 191 11.17 2.19 -5.95
N SER A 192 11.80 3.05 -5.14
CA SER A 192 11.07 4.00 -4.30
C SER A 192 10.58 5.17 -5.15
N TYR A 193 9.35 5.60 -4.93
CA TYR A 193 8.73 6.72 -5.65
C TYR A 193 7.73 7.42 -4.74
N ASP A 194 7.34 8.64 -5.09
CA ASP A 194 6.31 9.38 -4.38
C ASP A 194 5.10 9.58 -5.30
N PRO A 195 3.92 9.01 -5.00
CA PRO A 195 2.71 9.25 -5.76
C PRO A 195 2.21 10.71 -5.69
N GLY A 196 2.54 11.42 -4.60
CA GLY A 196 2.14 12.81 -4.36
C GLY A 196 3.11 13.85 -4.91
N GLY A 197 4.30 13.44 -5.36
CA GLY A 197 5.36 14.38 -5.68
C GLY A 197 6.73 13.75 -5.89
N GLU A 198 7.73 14.24 -5.15
CA GLU A 198 9.14 13.90 -5.32
C GLU A 198 9.78 13.48 -3.99
N ILE A 199 10.59 12.43 -4.04
CA ILE A 199 11.45 12.00 -2.93
C ILE A 199 12.67 12.92 -2.84
N VAL A 200 12.91 13.49 -1.67
CA VAL A 200 14.06 14.40 -1.44
C VAL A 200 15.17 13.79 -0.59
N SER A 201 14.90 12.71 0.14
CA SER A 201 15.91 12.07 0.98
C SER A 201 15.69 10.56 1.15
N TYR A 202 16.81 9.83 1.24
CA TYR A 202 16.88 8.43 1.66
C TYR A 202 17.66 8.37 2.97
N ASN A 203 17.38 7.45 3.88
CA ASN A 203 18.19 7.25 5.07
C ASN A 203 18.29 5.76 5.37
N TRP A 204 19.51 5.23 5.28
CA TRP A 204 19.80 3.82 5.46
C TRP A 204 20.38 3.53 6.84
N ASP A 205 19.83 2.52 7.52
CA ASP A 205 20.39 1.89 8.70
C ASP A 205 20.71 0.43 8.38
N LEU A 206 21.99 0.07 8.42
CA LEU A 206 22.50 -1.26 8.07
C LEU A 206 22.78 -2.12 9.32
N GLY A 207 21.83 -2.17 10.26
CA GLY A 207 21.95 -2.93 11.50
C GLY A 207 22.71 -2.20 12.61
N GLY A 208 22.41 -0.91 12.80
CA GLY A 208 23.01 -0.01 13.79
C GLY A 208 23.97 1.03 13.20
N VAL A 209 24.25 0.95 11.90
CA VAL A 209 25.11 1.89 11.19
C VAL A 209 24.27 2.75 10.26
N LYS A 210 24.06 4.01 10.62
CA LYS A 210 23.39 5.01 9.78
C LYS A 210 24.39 5.56 8.77
N THR A 211 24.07 5.51 7.48
CA THR A 211 25.10 5.65 6.45
C THR A 211 24.90 6.77 5.44
N SER A 212 23.70 7.01 4.89
CA SER A 212 23.63 7.75 3.61
C SER A 212 22.29 8.40 3.29
N THR A 213 22.38 9.55 2.59
CA THR A 213 21.28 10.25 1.93
C THR A 213 21.01 9.80 0.49
N ARG A 214 21.84 8.87 -0.02
CA ARG A 214 21.80 8.43 -1.43
C ARG A 214 20.85 7.25 -1.62
N CYS A 215 20.28 7.16 -2.81
CA CYS A 215 19.42 6.04 -3.21
C CYS A 215 20.15 4.69 -3.29
N THR A 216 21.49 4.67 -3.35
CA THR A 216 22.30 3.45 -3.40
C THR A 216 23.44 3.52 -2.39
N VAL A 217 23.66 2.43 -1.65
CA VAL A 217 24.73 2.26 -0.66
C VAL A 217 25.46 0.95 -0.91
N ARG A 218 26.79 0.97 -0.84
CA ARG A 218 27.64 -0.22 -0.83
C ARG A 218 28.22 -0.39 0.56
N TYR A 219 28.21 -1.60 1.09
CA TYR A 219 28.69 -1.90 2.44
C TYR A 219 29.22 -3.32 2.53
N ALA A 220 30.13 -3.59 3.48
CA ALA A 220 30.63 -4.93 3.77
C ALA A 220 30.55 -5.18 5.27
N PHE A 221 29.90 -6.26 5.68
CA PHE A 221 29.73 -6.61 7.09
C PHE A 221 30.99 -7.31 7.62
N ALA A 222 31.45 -6.88 8.80
CA ALA A 222 32.66 -7.39 9.43
C ALA A 222 32.44 -8.67 10.25
N GLN A 223 31.18 -9.01 10.55
CA GLN A 223 30.82 -10.19 11.33
C GLN A 223 29.69 -10.94 10.63
N GLU A 224 29.61 -12.24 10.90
CA GLU A 224 28.47 -13.04 10.48
C GLU A 224 27.25 -12.74 11.35
N GLY A 225 26.06 -12.98 10.81
CA GLY A 225 24.81 -12.70 11.50
C GLY A 225 23.69 -12.35 10.55
N THR A 226 22.52 -12.10 11.13
CA THR A 226 21.36 -11.57 10.40
C THR A 226 21.18 -10.11 10.80
N TYR A 227 21.24 -9.22 9.80
CA TYR A 227 21.10 -7.79 9.97
C TYR A 227 19.73 -7.34 9.48
N VAL A 228 19.06 -6.50 10.26
CA VAL A 228 17.85 -5.80 9.81
C VAL A 228 18.29 -4.51 9.13
N ILE A 229 18.00 -4.42 7.85
CA ILE A 229 18.31 -3.28 6.99
C ILE A 229 17.07 -2.42 6.93
N VAL A 230 17.17 -1.16 7.37
CA VAL A 230 16.06 -0.22 7.40
C VAL A 230 16.33 0.91 6.42
N LEU A 231 15.32 1.25 5.63
CA LEU A 231 15.31 2.40 4.74
C LEU A 231 14.17 3.33 5.16
N SER A 232 14.50 4.59 5.42
CA SER A 232 13.53 5.67 5.51
C SER A 232 13.61 6.56 4.27
N VAL A 233 12.46 6.88 3.67
CA VAL A 233 12.33 7.73 2.47
C VAL A 233 11.46 8.92 2.84
N THR A 234 11.90 10.13 2.50
CA THR A 234 11.19 11.37 2.81
C THR A 234 10.84 12.11 1.52
N ASP A 235 9.58 12.53 1.39
CA ASP A 235 9.10 13.37 0.29
C ASP A 235 9.38 14.87 0.51
N LEU A 236 9.15 15.66 -0.53
CA LEU A 236 9.36 17.12 -0.53
C LEU A 236 8.51 17.86 0.51
N GLN A 237 7.36 17.32 0.89
CA GLN A 237 6.45 17.90 1.88
C GLN A 237 6.70 17.37 3.30
N GLY A 238 7.75 16.55 3.48
CA GLY A 238 8.25 16.07 4.76
C GLY A 238 7.63 14.78 5.29
N LYS A 239 6.69 14.12 4.58
CA LYS A 239 6.24 12.80 5.03
C LYS A 239 7.34 11.78 4.81
N THR A 240 7.54 10.96 5.83
CA THR A 240 8.59 9.95 5.86
C THR A 240 7.97 8.56 6.00
N VAL A 241 8.47 7.63 5.20
CA VAL A 241 8.09 6.23 5.22
C VAL A 241 9.29 5.37 5.49
N THR A 242 9.10 4.34 6.33
CA THR A 242 10.15 3.38 6.65
C THR A 242 9.76 1.98 6.19
N THR A 243 10.73 1.27 5.62
CA THR A 243 10.63 -0.15 5.27
C THR A 243 11.88 -0.89 5.72
N SER A 244 11.82 -2.22 5.85
CA SER A 244 12.96 -3.01 6.26
C SER A 244 13.05 -4.38 5.59
N THR A 245 14.25 -4.94 5.55
CA THR A 245 14.49 -6.31 5.07
C THR A 245 15.59 -6.98 5.89
N SER A 246 15.58 -8.31 5.97
CA SER A 246 16.63 -9.06 6.65
C SER A 246 17.72 -9.48 5.66
N TYR A 247 18.98 -9.27 6.03
CA TYR A 247 20.14 -9.68 5.25
C TYR A 247 21.03 -10.62 6.06
N ARG A 248 21.36 -11.78 5.47
CA ARG A 248 22.16 -12.82 6.14
C ARG A 248 23.60 -12.80 5.66
N VAL A 249 24.52 -12.68 6.62
CA VAL A 249 25.96 -12.77 6.44
C VAL A 249 26.46 -14.07 7.06
N ARG A 250 27.27 -14.81 6.31
CA ARG A 250 27.87 -16.08 6.73
C ARG A 250 29.38 -15.92 6.93
N GLU A 251 29.98 -16.79 7.72
CA GLU A 251 31.44 -16.88 7.79
C GLU A 251 32.07 -17.00 6.39
N GLY A 252 33.13 -16.23 6.14
CA GLY A 252 33.93 -16.41 4.94
C GLY A 252 34.69 -17.73 5.05
N ARG A 253 34.39 -18.72 4.19
CA ARG A 253 35.32 -19.85 4.04
C ARG A 253 36.62 -19.31 3.47
N GLU A 254 37.71 -19.40 4.23
CA GLU A 254 39.03 -19.37 3.62
C GLU A 254 39.08 -20.47 2.53
N PRO A 255 39.62 -20.19 1.34
CA PRO A 255 39.90 -21.25 0.38
C PRO A 255 40.87 -22.21 1.06
N ALA A 256 40.49 -23.50 1.13
CA ALA A 256 41.29 -24.54 1.74
C ALA A 256 42.73 -24.46 1.19
N SER A 257 43.68 -24.09 2.04
CA SER A 257 45.10 -24.12 1.68
C SER A 257 45.44 -25.56 1.29
N SER A 258 45.78 -25.79 0.03
CA SER A 258 46.27 -27.07 -0.45
C SER A 258 47.64 -27.33 0.18
N SER A 259 47.68 -27.94 1.36
CA SER A 259 48.89 -28.52 1.92
C SER A 259 49.18 -29.85 1.21
N SER A 260 49.65 -29.81 -0.04
CA SER A 260 50.31 -30.96 -0.64
C SER A 260 51.78 -30.98 -0.20
N GLY A 261 52.00 -31.27 1.09
CA GLY A 261 53.28 -31.73 1.60
C GLY A 261 53.47 -33.19 1.21
N GLY A 262 54.19 -33.43 0.12
CA GLY A 262 54.61 -34.77 -0.32
C GLY A 262 56.05 -34.69 -0.81
N GLY A 263 56.97 -34.96 0.10
CA GLY A 263 58.40 -34.72 -0.04
C GLY A 263 59.07 -35.45 -1.19
N CYS A 264 60.09 -34.79 -1.71
CA CYS A 264 61.11 -35.34 -2.59
C CYS A 264 61.88 -36.44 -1.85
N GLY A 265 61.91 -37.66 -2.40
CA GLY A 265 62.81 -38.73 -1.98
C GLY A 265 63.69 -39.15 -3.15
N CYS A 266 64.91 -38.61 -3.20
CA CYS A 266 65.98 -39.06 -4.08
C CYS A 266 66.90 -40.04 -3.34
N GLY A 267 67.33 -41.11 -4.03
CA GLY A 267 68.67 -41.69 -3.89
C GLY A 267 68.84 -42.81 -2.83
N GLY A 268 69.30 -43.96 -3.32
CA GLY A 268 69.77 -45.11 -2.54
C GLY A 268 69.78 -46.38 -3.35
#